data_AF-A0A1M7F2R0-F1
#
_entry.id   AF-A0A1M7F2R0-F1
#
_cell.length_a   1.000
_cell.length_b   1.000
_cell.length_c   1.000
_cell.angle_alpha   90.00
_cell.angle_beta   90.00
_cell.angle_gamma   90.00
#
_symmetry.space_group_name_H-M   'P 1'
#
loop_
_entity.id
_entity.type
_entity.pdbx_description
1 polymer ?
#
loop_
_entity_poly.entity_id
_entity_poly.type
_entity_poly.pdbx_seq_one_letter_code
_entity_poly.pdbx_strand_id
1 'polypeptide(L)' 'MELLIWFGALMSCVGLAALIWCIVTVWKARRAGLSDEDLRERVRKVVPVNAGALMLSILGLMLIVLGILLG' A
#
# COMPACT_ATOMS: atom_id res chain seq x y z
N MET A 1 -23.59 -9.48 -0.88
CA MET A 1 -23.33 -8.51 0.22
C MET A 1 -22.60 -7.28 -0.31
N GLU A 2 -23.28 -6.36 -0.99
CA GLU A 2 -22.63 -5.27 -1.72
C GLU A 2 -21.83 -4.28 -0.85
N LEU A 3 -22.29 -4.04 0.38
CA LEU A 3 -21.60 -3.13 1.30
C LEU A 3 -20.17 -3.61 1.62
N LEU A 4 -19.97 -4.92 1.80
CA LEU A 4 -18.65 -5.53 2.04
C LEU A 4 -17.71 -5.35 0.84
N ILE A 5 -18.25 -5.50 -0.37
CA ILE A 5 -17.51 -5.33 -1.62
C ILE A 5 -17.06 -3.88 -1.77
N TRP A 6 -17.96 -2.91 -1.55
CA TRP A 6 -17.63 -1.49 -1.63
C TRP A 6 -16.61 -1.06 -0.58
N PHE A 7 -16.74 -1.53 0.66
CA PHE A 7 -15.74 -1.26 1.71
C PHE A 7 -14.39 -1.88 1.37
N GLY A 8 -14.38 -3.14 0.93
CA GLY A 8 -13.15 -3.82 0.54
C GLY A 8 -12.46 -3.18 -0.67
N ALA A 9 -13.25 -2.68 -1.63
CA ALA A 9 -12.75 -1.92 -2.78
C ALA A 9 -12.11 -0.61 -2.33
N LEU A 10 -12.78 0.16 -1.46
CA LEU A 10 -12.24 1.39 -0.90
C LEU A 10 -10.92 1.15 -0.16
N MET A 11 -10.87 0.14 0.72
CA MET A 11 -9.65 -0.21 1.46
C MET A 11 -8.51 -0.62 0.52
N SER A 12 -8.82 -1.43 -0.50
CA SER A 12 -7.84 -1.85 -1.52
C SER A 12 -7.30 -0.66 -2.31
N CYS A 13 -8.17 0.27 -2.72
CA CYS A 13 -7.76 1.47 -3.44
C CYS A 13 -6.86 2.38 -2.58
N VAL A 14 -7.19 2.55 -1.30
CA VAL A 14 -6.36 3.33 -0.36
C VAL A 14 -5.01 2.67 -0.16
N GLY A 15 -4.97 1.35 0.06
CA GLY A 15 -3.73 0.60 0.21
C GLY A 15 -2.86 0.68 -1.06
N LEU A 16 -3.46 0.55 -2.24
CA LEU A 16 -2.77 0.68 -3.53
C LEU A 16 -2.20 2.10 -3.73
N ALA A 17 -2.97 3.14 -3.42
CA ALA A 17 -2.51 4.52 -3.51
C ALA A 17 -1.31 4.78 -2.59
N ALA A 18 -1.34 4.24 -1.37
CA ALA A 18 -0.20 4.33 -0.44
C ALA A 18 1.02 3.54 -0.95
N LEU A 19 0.84 2.37 -1.57
CA LEU A 19 1.93 1.61 -2.21
C LEU A 19 2.56 2.41 -3.37
N ILE A 20 1.75 3.01 -4.23
CA ILE A 20 2.23 3.88 -5.32
C ILE A 20 3.05 5.04 -4.75
N TRP A 21 2.57 5.66 -3.67
CA TRP A 21 3.31 6.73 -2.99
C TRP A 21 4.67 6.26 -2.45
N CYS A 22 4.74 5.08 -1.83
CA CYS A 22 5.99 4.47 -1.39
C CYS A 22 6.97 4.26 -2.56
N ILE A 23 6.48 3.69 -3.66
CA ILE A 23 7.28 3.44 -4.88
C ILE A 23 7.85 4.74 -5.44
N VAL A 24 7.01 5.75 -5.63
CA VAL A 24 7.43 7.05 -6.16
C VAL A 24 8.44 7.73 -5.22
N THR A 25 8.26 7.62 -3.91
CA THR A 25 9.16 8.20 -2.92
C THR A 25 10.55 7.57 -2.97
N VAL A 26 10.64 6.24 -3.00
CA VAL A 26 11.92 5.53 -3.13
C VAL A 26 12.56 5.78 -4.49
N TRP A 27 11.77 5.77 -5.57
CA TRP A 27 12.28 6.02 -6.92
C TRP A 27 12.87 7.43 -7.06
N LYS A 28 12.18 8.45 -6.54
CA LYS A 28 12.71 9.83 -6.48
C LYS A 28 14.00 9.92 -5.67
N ALA A 29 14.05 9.25 -4.51
CA ALA A 29 15.24 9.21 -3.67
C ALA A 29 16.44 8.58 -4.39
N ARG A 30 16.23 7.44 -5.07
CA ARG A 30 17.26 6.78 -5.88
C ARG A 30 17.73 7.66 -7.03
N ARG A 31 16.82 8.37 -7.69
CA ARG A 31 17.15 9.25 -8.83
C ARG A 31 17.88 10.53 -8.40
N ALA A 32 17.74 10.95 -7.14
CA ALA A 32 18.41 12.13 -6.60
C ALA A 32 19.91 11.93 -6.35
N GLY A 33 20.47 10.73 -6.57
CA GLY A 33 21.90 10.47 -6.39
C GLY A 33 22.36 10.60 -4.93
N LEU A 34 21.47 10.28 -3.98
CA LEU A 34 21.77 10.28 -2.55
C LEU A 34 22.93 9.33 -2.23
N SER A 35 23.67 9.64 -1.16
CA SER A 35 24.64 8.71 -0.58
C SER A 35 23.92 7.42 -0.14
N ASP A 36 24.65 6.30 -0.09
CA ASP A 36 24.07 5.00 0.29
C ASP A 36 23.48 5.03 1.72
N GLU A 37 24.08 5.80 2.64
CA GLU A 37 23.54 6.01 3.98
C GLU A 37 22.20 6.78 3.95
N ASP A 38 22.13 7.89 3.21
CA ASP A 38 20.92 8.70 3.11
C ASP A 38 19.77 7.94 2.44
N LEU A 39 20.08 7.16 1.40
CA LEU A 39 19.10 6.33 0.71
C LEU A 39 18.55 5.25 1.64
N ARG A 40 19.42 4.57 2.40
CA ARG A 40 19.02 3.55 3.38
C ARG A 40 18.14 4.14 4.48
N GLU A 41 18.49 5.31 5.01
CA GLU A 41 17.69 5.96 6.05
C GLU A 41 16.30 6.33 5.51
N ARG A 42 16.25 6.85 4.28
CA ARG A 42 14.99 7.22 3.63
C ARG A 42 14.10 6.01 3.36
N VAL A 43 14.68 4.91 2.88
CA VAL A 43 13.98 3.62 2.68
C VAL A 43 13.45 3.09 4.01
N ARG A 44 14.25 3.12 5.08
CA ARG A 44 13.82 2.69 6.43
C ARG A 44 12.55 3.40 6.91
N LYS A 45 12.36 4.67 6.55
CA LYS A 45 11.16 5.45 6.92
C LYS A 45 9.91 5.03 6.14
N VAL A 46 10.04 4.58 4.90
CA VAL A 46 8.90 4.17 4.07
C VAL A 46 8.55 2.69 4.17
N VAL A 47 9.46 1.82 4.62
CA VAL A 47 9.18 0.37 4.79
C VAL A 47 7.98 0.08 5.71
N PRO A 48 7.82 0.72 6.88
CA PRO A 48 6.64 0.50 7.73
C PRO A 48 5.33 0.93 7.03
N VAL A 49 5.36 2.04 6.28
CA VAL A 49 4.20 2.52 5.51
C VAL A 49 3.87 1.54 4.39
N ASN A 50 4.87 1.03 3.68
CA ASN A 50 4.68 -0.01 2.67
C ASN A 50 4.05 -1.28 3.25
N ALA A 51 4.52 -1.73 4.41
CA ALA A 51 3.97 -2.90 5.09
C ALA A 51 2.50 -2.67 5.50
N GLY A 52 2.19 -1.52 6.10
CA GLY A 52 0.81 -1.16 6.44
C GLY A 52 -0.10 -1.04 5.23
N ALA A 53 0.38 -0.42 4.15
CA ALA A 53 -0.35 -0.29 2.89
C ALA A 53 -0.63 -1.65 2.24
N LEU A 54 0.35 -2.55 2.26
CA LEU A 54 0.19 -3.92 1.77
C LEU A 54 -0.86 -4.68 2.60
N MET A 55 -0.80 -4.59 3.93
CA MET A 55 -1.80 -5.22 4.80
C MET A 55 -3.19 -4.66 4.53
N LEU A 56 -3.34 -3.34 4.40
CA LEU A 56 -4.62 -2.72 4.09
C LEU A 56 -5.19 -3.21 2.75
N SER A 57 -4.35 -3.32 1.72
CA SER A 57 -4.73 -3.86 0.41
C SER A 57 -5.19 -5.32 0.51
N ILE A 58 -4.46 -6.16 1.24
CA ILE A 58 -4.81 -7.57 1.44
C ILE A 58 -6.13 -7.70 2.19
N LEU A 59 -6.32 -6.94 3.28
CA LEU A 59 -7.56 -6.94 4.04
C LEU A 59 -8.74 -6.46 3.21
N GLY A 60 -8.56 -5.41 2.41
CA GLY A 60 -9.56 -4.94 1.46
C GLY A 60 -9.95 -6.02 0.45
N LEU A 61 -8.96 -6.69 -0.15
CA LEU A 61 -9.20 -7.79 -1.07
C LEU A 61 -9.93 -8.96 -0.41
N MET A 62 -9.56 -9.33 0.82
CA MET A 62 -10.24 -10.35 1.60
C MET A 62 -11.72 -9.99 1.83
N LEU A 63 -12.04 -8.73 2.14
CA LEU A 63 -13.42 -8.28 2.30
C LEU A 63 -14.23 -8.35 1.00
N ILE A 64 -13.62 -8.02 -0.15
CA ILE A 64 -14.25 -8.19 -1.45
C ILE A 64 -14.58 -9.66 -1.69
N VAL A 65 -13.61 -10.56 -1.48
CA VAL A 65 -13.79 -12.00 -1.65
C VAL A 65 -14.90 -12.52 -0.74
N LEU A 66 -14.89 -12.15 0.55
CA LEU A 66 -15.96 -12.52 1.48
C LEU A 66 -17.32 -11.95 1.06
N GLY A 67 -17.36 -10.71 0.57
CA GLY A 67 -18.60 -10.08 0.08
C GLY A 67 -19.20 -10.76 -1.15
N ILE A 68 -18.35 -11.33 -2.02
CA ILE A 68 -18.73 -12.17 -3.17
C ILE A 68 -19.15 -13.58 -2.71
N LEU A 69 -18.45 -14.19 -1.75
CA LEU A 69 -18.77 -15.55 -1.27
C LEU A 69 -20.03 -15.60 -0.41
N LEU A 70 -20.29 -14.55 0.38
CA LEU A 70 -21.47 -14.41 1.24
C LEU A 70 -22.66 -13.77 0.50
N GLY A 71 -22.54 -13.53 -0.81
CA GLY A 71 -23.52 -12.84 -1.63
C GLY A 71 -23.73 -13.52 -2.97
#